data_AF-A0A519TRK6-F1
#
_entry.id   AF-A0A519TRK6-F1
#
_cell.length_a   1.000
_cell.length_b   1.000
_cell.length_c   1.000
_cell.angle_alpha   90.00
_cell.angle_beta   90.00
_cell.angle_gamma   90.00
#
_symmetry.space_group_name_H-M   'P 1'
#
loop_
_entity.id
_entity.type
_entity.pdbx_description
1 polymer ?
#
loop_
_entity_poly.entity_id
_entity_poly.type
_entity_poly.pdbx_seq_one_letter_code
_entity_poly.pdbx_strand_id
1 'polypeptide(L)'
;MKTKKRMKKTIFSLILVLFIQLGLRAQESITSTINIPILDRYIELAKEYYPKRKMYKASELSAKAKVGVARATYFDAFTASYIYRPDGASALDPNNPYSINGFQFGMHFNIGILFRTPAYVRQAKEEHNEMIYQSKEYDILLASQVKQNYYDYLHMLNTMKVKAQAYTDNKTASDGLQYKFEKGEVTLDDYIKAKTITSYAQSEKLLAEVNMLKAKDNLEALIGQKLEDVK
;
A
#
# COMPACT_ATOMS: atom_id res chain seq x y z
N MET A 1 -62.63 11.38 -33.60
CA MET A 1 -61.15 11.55 -33.59
C MET A 1 -60.52 11.82 -32.20
N LYS A 2 -61.28 12.23 -31.17
CA LYS A 2 -60.73 12.56 -29.82
C LYS A 2 -60.42 11.33 -28.93
N THR A 3 -61.09 10.19 -29.12
CA THR A 3 -60.94 8.98 -28.28
C THR A 3 -59.64 8.21 -28.55
N LYS A 4 -59.25 8.01 -29.82
CA LYS A 4 -57.95 7.38 -30.19
C LYS A 4 -56.74 8.15 -29.65
N LYS A 5 -56.84 9.49 -29.52
CA LYS A 5 -55.74 10.35 -29.02
C LYS A 5 -55.56 10.24 -27.50
N ARG A 6 -56.65 10.00 -26.74
CA ARG A 6 -56.59 9.71 -25.29
C ARG A 6 -55.98 8.33 -25.01
N MET A 7 -56.37 7.31 -25.77
CA MET A 7 -55.88 5.94 -25.61
C MET A 7 -54.38 5.80 -25.93
N LYS A 8 -53.87 6.55 -26.93
CA LYS A 8 -52.43 6.61 -27.22
C LYS A 8 -51.63 7.30 -26.11
N LYS A 9 -52.20 8.32 -25.45
CA LYS A 9 -51.55 9.01 -24.32
C LYS A 9 -51.50 8.14 -23.06
N THR A 10 -52.54 7.35 -22.79
CA THR A 10 -52.52 6.40 -21.66
C THR A 10 -51.56 5.24 -21.89
N ILE A 11 -51.48 4.71 -23.12
CA ILE A 11 -50.48 3.67 -23.46
C ILE A 11 -49.06 4.22 -23.36
N PHE A 12 -48.81 5.44 -23.85
CA PHE A 12 -47.49 6.07 -23.73
C PHE A 12 -47.10 6.35 -22.27
N SER A 13 -48.05 6.78 -21.44
CA SER A 13 -47.87 6.93 -19.99
C SER A 13 -47.56 5.60 -19.30
N LEU A 14 -48.20 4.50 -19.71
CA LEU A 14 -47.96 3.18 -19.11
C LEU A 14 -46.57 2.64 -19.47
N ILE A 15 -46.15 2.83 -20.72
CA ILE A 15 -44.82 2.44 -21.20
C ILE A 15 -43.73 3.26 -20.49
N LEU A 16 -43.94 4.57 -20.28
CA LEU A 16 -42.99 5.41 -19.56
C LEU A 16 -42.81 4.97 -18.10
N VAL A 17 -43.88 4.56 -17.42
CA VAL A 17 -43.82 4.04 -16.05
C VAL A 17 -43.09 2.68 -15.98
N LEU A 18 -43.26 1.82 -16.99
CA LEU A 18 -42.54 0.55 -17.12
C LEU A 18 -41.03 0.75 -17.35
N PHE A 19 -40.61 1.79 -18.07
CA PHE A 19 -39.18 2.10 -18.25
C PHE A 19 -38.52 2.66 -16.99
N ILE A 20 -39.26 3.36 -16.12
CA ILE A 20 -38.73 3.89 -14.84
C ILE A 20 -38.46 2.75 -13.84
N GLN A 21 -39.18 1.64 -13.91
CA GLN A 21 -38.95 0.48 -13.02
C GLN A 21 -37.72 -0.37 -13.36
N LEU A 22 -37.12 -0.18 -14.55
CA LEU A 22 -35.88 -0.87 -14.92
C LEU A 22 -34.62 -0.24 -14.29
N GLY A 23 -34.73 0.98 -13.73
CA GLY A 23 -33.60 1.70 -13.11
C GLY A 23 -33.40 1.47 -11.61
N LEU A 24 -34.26 0.68 -10.94
CA LEU A 24 -34.28 0.51 -9.48
C LEU A 24 -33.99 -0.92 -9.02
N ARG A 25 -33.13 -1.63 -9.74
CA ARG A 25 -32.36 -2.73 -9.14
C ARG A 25 -31.20 -2.10 -8.37
N ALA A 26 -31.49 -1.56 -7.19
CA ALA A 26 -30.47 -1.29 -6.19
C ALA A 26 -29.83 -2.64 -5.81
N GLN A 27 -28.86 -3.05 -6.60
CA GLN A 27 -27.92 -4.08 -6.24
C GLN A 27 -27.17 -3.52 -5.04
N GLU A 28 -27.31 -4.14 -3.86
CA GLU A 28 -26.48 -3.82 -2.70
C GLU A 28 -25.03 -4.06 -3.09
N SER A 29 -24.40 -3.01 -3.62
CA SER A 29 -23.05 -3.05 -4.12
C SER A 29 -22.11 -2.75 -2.97
N ILE A 30 -21.01 -3.50 -2.89
CA ILE A 30 -19.90 -3.26 -1.97
C ILE A 30 -19.39 -1.81 -2.10
N THR A 31 -19.61 -1.16 -3.25
CA THR A 31 -19.28 0.25 -3.47
C THR A 31 -19.96 1.20 -2.50
N SER A 32 -21.11 0.83 -1.91
CA SER A 32 -21.78 1.62 -0.87
C SER A 32 -21.10 1.57 0.50
N THR A 33 -20.23 0.57 0.72
CA THR A 33 -19.54 0.32 2.01
C THR A 33 -18.14 0.94 2.06
N ILE A 34 -17.67 1.53 0.96
CA ILE A 34 -16.32 2.11 0.85
C ILE A 34 -16.30 3.47 1.55
N ASN A 35 -15.48 3.59 2.59
CA ASN A 35 -15.21 4.86 3.26
C ASN A 35 -13.94 5.48 2.67
N ILE A 36 -14.13 6.44 1.74
CA ILE A 36 -13.01 7.12 1.05
C ILE A 36 -12.10 7.89 2.03
N PRO A 37 -12.62 8.67 3.01
CA PRO A 37 -11.78 9.33 4.01
C PRO A 37 -10.85 8.39 4.78
N ILE A 38 -11.37 7.23 5.23
CA ILE A 38 -10.56 6.22 5.93
C ILE A 38 -9.50 5.64 5.00
N LEU A 39 -9.86 5.38 3.73
CA LEU A 39 -8.93 4.85 2.75
C LEU A 39 -7.77 5.81 2.46
N ASP A 40 -8.04 7.11 2.36
CA ASP A 40 -6.99 8.12 2.20
C ASP A 40 -6.09 8.16 3.44
N ARG A 41 -6.67 8.05 4.64
CA ARG A 41 -5.90 7.95 5.88
C ARG A 41 -4.99 6.71 5.92
N TYR A 42 -5.46 5.56 5.45
CA TYR A 42 -4.63 4.35 5.34
C TYR A 42 -3.46 4.53 4.36
N ILE A 43 -3.68 5.24 3.26
CA ILE A 43 -2.62 5.55 2.29
C ILE A 43 -1.56 6.46 2.92
N GLU A 44 -1.97 7.46 3.71
CA GLU A 44 -1.05 8.32 4.46
C GLU A 44 -0.21 7.54 5.46
N LEU A 45 -0.85 6.71 6.28
CA LEU A 45 -0.18 5.88 7.27
C LEU A 45 0.81 4.91 6.60
N ALA A 46 0.42 4.27 5.49
CA ALA A 46 1.34 3.43 4.74
C ALA A 46 2.57 4.20 4.25
N LYS A 47 2.41 5.43 3.75
CA LYS A 47 3.55 6.26 3.34
C LYS A 47 4.46 6.64 4.51
N GLU A 48 3.89 6.84 5.69
CA GLU A 48 4.61 7.22 6.91
C GLU A 48 5.36 6.05 7.55
N TYR A 49 4.71 4.89 7.68
CA TYR A 49 5.23 3.76 8.47
C TYR A 49 5.91 2.69 7.63
N TYR A 50 5.54 2.50 6.36
CA TYR A 50 6.00 1.34 5.59
C TYR A 50 7.53 1.38 5.34
N PRO A 51 8.30 0.37 5.77
CA PRO A 51 9.77 0.40 5.72
C PRO A 51 10.34 0.60 4.31
N LYS A 52 9.71 -0.05 3.31
CA LYS A 52 10.17 0.06 1.92
C LYS A 52 10.01 1.47 1.38
N ARG A 53 9.02 2.24 1.84
CA ARG A 53 8.89 3.67 1.49
C ARG A 53 10.06 4.50 2.04
N LYS A 54 10.44 4.23 3.29
CA LYS A 54 11.59 4.87 3.96
C LYS A 54 12.89 4.56 3.23
N MET A 55 13.06 3.32 2.73
CA MET A 55 14.20 2.93 1.90
C MET A 55 14.30 3.79 0.63
N TYR A 56 13.21 3.97 -0.12
CA TYR A 56 13.23 4.85 -1.30
C TYR A 56 13.56 6.30 -0.95
N LYS A 57 13.05 6.80 0.18
CA LYS A 57 13.39 8.16 0.63
C LYS A 57 14.87 8.30 0.99
N ALA A 58 15.46 7.29 1.62
CA ALA A 58 16.89 7.25 1.90
C ALA A 58 17.72 7.20 0.61
N SER A 59 17.30 6.43 -0.40
CA SER A 59 17.95 6.40 -1.72
C SER A 59 17.92 7.76 -2.43
N GLU A 60 16.78 8.47 -2.39
CA GLU A 60 16.66 9.84 -2.90
C GLU A 60 17.66 10.80 -2.22
N LEU A 61 17.71 10.77 -0.88
CA LEU A 61 18.64 11.59 -0.09
C LEU A 61 20.10 11.25 -0.37
N SER A 62 20.42 9.97 -0.55
CA SER A 62 21.75 9.49 -0.92
C SER A 62 22.17 10.02 -2.30
N ALA A 63 21.29 9.92 -3.30
CA ALA A 63 21.57 10.47 -4.63
C ALA A 63 21.71 11.99 -4.60
N LYS A 64 20.93 12.69 -3.78
CA LYS A 64 21.09 14.14 -3.56
C LYS A 64 22.46 14.47 -2.96
N ALA A 65 22.92 13.68 -2.00
CA ALA A 65 24.25 13.84 -1.40
C ALA A 65 25.37 13.64 -2.43
N LYS A 66 25.23 12.67 -3.36
CA LYS A 66 26.17 12.47 -4.47
C LYS A 66 26.30 13.71 -5.37
N VAL A 67 25.22 14.45 -5.62
CA VAL A 67 25.30 15.74 -6.33
C VAL A 67 26.17 16.74 -5.57
N GLY A 68 26.06 16.78 -4.24
CA GLY A 68 26.91 17.60 -3.36
C GLY A 68 28.37 17.19 -3.46
N VAL A 69 28.66 15.89 -3.38
CA VAL A 69 30.02 15.35 -3.52
C VAL A 69 30.62 15.66 -4.89
N ALA A 70 29.85 15.48 -5.98
CA ALA A 70 30.30 15.80 -7.33
C ALA A 70 30.62 17.30 -7.53
N ARG A 71 29.92 18.19 -6.80
CA ARG A 71 30.28 19.62 -6.77
C ARG A 71 31.51 19.88 -5.91
N ALA A 72 31.68 19.14 -4.81
CA ALA A 72 32.83 19.27 -3.95
C ALA A 72 34.15 18.90 -4.66
N THR A 73 34.09 18.08 -5.71
CA THR A 73 35.23 17.75 -6.59
C THR A 73 35.94 18.98 -7.18
N TYR A 74 35.27 20.14 -7.31
CA TYR A 74 35.96 21.39 -7.68
C TYR A 74 37.01 21.82 -6.65
N PHE A 75 36.84 21.43 -5.39
CA PHE A 75 37.75 21.74 -4.29
C PHE A 75 38.81 20.66 -4.07
N ASP A 76 38.81 19.55 -4.84
CA ASP A 76 39.87 18.53 -4.78
C ASP A 76 41.26 19.11 -5.15
N ALA A 77 41.28 20.31 -5.76
CA ALA A 77 42.51 21.05 -6.01
C ALA A 77 43.19 21.55 -4.73
N PHE A 78 42.50 21.64 -3.60
CA PHE A 78 43.06 22.14 -2.35
C PHE A 78 43.40 20.98 -1.43
N THR A 79 44.64 20.93 -0.95
CA THR A 79 45.09 19.96 0.04
C THR A 79 45.62 20.67 1.27
N ALA A 80 45.32 20.11 2.44
CA ALA A 80 45.92 20.53 3.70
C ALA A 80 46.54 19.30 4.34
N SER A 81 47.83 19.37 4.69
CA SER A 81 48.55 18.30 5.35
C SER A 81 49.30 18.85 6.56
N TYR A 82 49.50 18.00 7.57
CA TYR A 82 50.35 18.31 8.71
C TYR A 82 51.52 17.34 8.69
N ILE A 83 52.73 17.87 8.58
CA ILE A 83 53.95 17.07 8.52
C ILE A 83 54.70 17.25 9.83
N TYR A 84 54.91 16.13 10.53
CA TYR A 84 55.70 16.06 11.77
C TYR A 84 56.99 15.30 11.52
N ARG A 85 58.13 15.96 11.78
CA ARG A 85 59.47 15.37 11.76
C ARG A 85 60.03 15.38 13.19
N PRO A 86 60.45 14.23 13.74
CA PRO A 86 61.11 14.15 15.05
C PRO A 86 62.48 14.87 15.06
N ASP A 87 62.93 15.30 16.24
CA ASP A 87 64.21 15.98 16.43
C ASP A 87 65.40 15.07 16.06
N GLY A 88 66.33 15.62 15.27
CA GLY A 88 67.54 14.91 14.80
C GLY A 88 67.44 14.27 13.41
N ALA A 89 66.26 14.25 12.77
CA ALA A 89 66.11 13.80 11.40
C ALA A 89 66.55 14.89 10.39
N SER A 90 67.38 14.52 9.40
CA SER A 90 67.89 15.42 8.36
C SER A 90 66.76 16.15 7.61
N ALA A 91 66.95 17.45 7.36
CA ALA A 91 65.97 18.26 6.64
C ALA A 91 65.92 18.00 5.12
N LEU A 92 66.94 17.32 4.60
CA LEU A 92 67.07 16.84 3.22
C LEU A 92 67.52 15.37 3.31
N ASP A 93 66.58 14.45 3.21
CA ASP A 93 66.83 13.02 3.07
C ASP A 93 66.40 12.61 1.66
N PRO A 94 67.21 11.86 0.88
CA PRO A 94 66.78 11.29 -0.41
C PRO A 94 65.44 10.53 -0.35
N ASN A 95 65.04 10.07 0.83
CA ASN A 95 63.79 9.35 1.08
C ASN A 95 62.63 10.23 1.61
N ASN A 96 62.90 11.47 2.04
CA ASN A 96 61.87 12.38 2.57
C ASN A 96 62.10 13.85 2.11
N PRO A 97 61.36 14.31 1.09
CA PRO A 97 61.57 15.64 0.49
C PRO A 97 60.95 16.80 1.29
N TYR A 98 60.35 16.56 2.46
CA TYR A 98 59.67 17.60 3.23
C TYR A 98 60.61 18.30 4.23
N SER A 99 60.98 19.55 3.93
CA SER A 99 61.97 20.31 4.70
C SER A 99 61.41 21.04 5.93
N ILE A 100 60.08 21.27 6.01
CA ILE A 100 59.41 22.10 7.02
C ILE A 100 58.39 21.28 7.83
N ASN A 101 58.48 21.37 9.16
CA ASN A 101 57.47 20.86 10.10
C ASN A 101 56.28 21.81 10.22
N GLY A 102 55.07 21.26 10.26
CA GLY A 102 53.84 22.02 10.49
C GLY A 102 52.78 21.83 9.42
N PHE A 103 51.83 22.77 9.38
CA PHE A 103 50.76 22.79 8.40
C PHE A 103 51.28 23.22 7.03
N GLN A 104 50.99 22.41 6.01
CA GLN A 104 51.25 22.70 4.62
C GLN A 104 49.91 22.75 3.88
N PHE A 105 49.72 23.81 3.09
CA PHE A 105 48.57 23.97 2.21
C PHE A 105 49.07 23.87 0.77
N GLY A 106 48.54 22.92 0.03
CA GLY A 106 48.88 22.69 -1.38
C GLY A 106 47.70 23.05 -2.27
N MET A 107 48.01 23.57 -3.46
CA MET A 107 47.05 23.69 -4.55
C MET A 107 47.55 22.88 -5.74
N HIS A 108 46.79 21.86 -6.14
CA HIS A 108 47.06 21.07 -7.33
C HIS A 108 45.96 21.31 -8.37
N PHE A 109 46.25 22.17 -9.36
CA PHE A 109 45.32 22.42 -10.46
C PHE A 109 45.44 21.35 -11.54
N ASN A 110 44.53 20.39 -11.53
CA ASN A 110 44.33 19.49 -12.65
C ASN A 110 43.27 20.08 -13.60
N ILE A 111 43.69 20.59 -14.76
CA ILE A 111 42.80 21.19 -15.75
C ILE A 111 41.72 20.21 -16.24
N GLY A 112 42.01 18.90 -16.22
CA GLY A 112 41.05 17.85 -16.55
C GLY A 112 39.84 17.82 -15.61
N ILE A 113 39.97 18.29 -14.37
CA ILE A 113 38.84 18.42 -13.42
C ILE A 113 37.84 19.47 -13.93
N LEU A 114 38.28 20.57 -14.54
CA LEU A 114 37.39 21.61 -15.04
C LEU A 114 36.50 21.13 -16.20
N PHE A 115 37.02 20.24 -17.05
CA PHE A 115 36.26 19.66 -18.16
C PHE A 115 35.38 18.49 -17.74
N ARG A 116 35.85 17.67 -16.79
CA ARG A 116 35.17 16.43 -16.39
C ARG A 116 34.10 16.63 -15.31
N THR A 117 34.30 17.58 -14.39
CA THR A 117 33.39 17.81 -13.26
C THR A 117 31.99 18.26 -13.67
N PRO A 118 31.79 19.16 -14.67
CA PRO A 118 30.44 19.50 -15.15
C PRO A 118 29.67 18.27 -15.63
N ALA A 119 30.33 17.35 -16.34
CA ALA A 119 29.72 16.11 -16.82
C ALA A 119 29.32 15.21 -15.64
N TYR A 120 30.18 15.04 -14.63
CA TYR A 120 29.83 14.29 -13.41
C TYR A 120 28.70 14.91 -12.60
N VAL A 121 28.68 16.24 -12.45
CA VAL A 121 27.60 16.94 -11.75
C VAL A 121 26.28 16.74 -12.50
N ARG A 122 26.30 16.79 -13.83
CA ARG A 122 25.11 16.50 -14.65
C ARG A 122 24.67 15.05 -14.48
N GLN A 123 25.59 14.09 -14.53
CA GLN A 123 25.28 12.68 -14.30
C GLN A 123 24.64 12.46 -12.92
N ALA A 124 25.26 12.97 -11.85
CA ALA A 124 24.74 12.83 -10.48
C ALA A 124 23.34 13.47 -10.33
N LYS A 125 23.06 14.56 -11.05
CA LYS A 125 21.72 15.17 -11.06
C LYS A 125 20.69 14.27 -11.73
N GLU A 126 21.04 13.64 -12.85
CA GLU A 126 20.14 12.70 -13.50
C GLU A 126 19.90 11.46 -12.64
N GLU A 127 20.93 10.92 -11.97
CA GLU A 127 20.78 9.83 -11.00
C GLU A 127 19.85 10.24 -9.83
N HIS A 128 19.95 11.47 -9.34
CA HIS A 128 19.03 11.98 -8.32
C HIS A 128 17.59 12.12 -8.83
N ASN A 129 17.41 12.62 -10.05
CA ASN A 129 16.09 12.71 -10.69
C ASN A 129 15.47 11.32 -10.89
N GLU A 130 16.26 10.34 -11.32
CA GLU A 130 15.85 8.94 -11.44
C GLU A 130 15.31 8.41 -10.11
N MET A 131 16.05 8.59 -9.01
CA MET A 131 15.61 8.16 -7.68
C MET A 131 14.34 8.87 -7.21
N ILE A 132 14.15 10.15 -7.57
CA ILE A 132 12.89 10.87 -7.32
C ILE A 132 11.73 10.19 -8.06
N TYR A 133 11.91 9.86 -9.34
CA TYR A 133 10.85 9.22 -10.13
C TYR A 133 10.52 7.83 -9.61
N GLN A 134 11.53 7.03 -9.27
CA GLN A 134 11.34 5.72 -8.64
C GLN A 134 10.59 5.84 -7.30
N SER A 135 10.93 6.84 -6.49
CA SER A 135 10.23 7.10 -5.23
C SER A 135 8.76 7.47 -5.45
N LYS A 136 8.44 8.25 -6.48
CA LYS A 136 7.06 8.65 -6.81
C LYS A 136 6.25 7.50 -7.41
N GLU A 137 6.86 6.72 -8.29
CA GLU A 137 6.26 5.49 -8.82
C GLU A 137 5.91 4.56 -7.66
N TYR A 138 6.83 4.40 -6.72
CA TYR A 138 6.59 3.59 -5.54
C TYR A 138 5.43 4.10 -4.67
N ASP A 139 5.28 5.42 -4.52
CA ASP A 139 4.12 6.00 -3.81
C ASP A 139 2.78 5.64 -4.47
N ILE A 140 2.74 5.61 -5.81
CA ILE A 140 1.55 5.21 -6.58
C ILE A 140 1.26 3.72 -6.38
N LEU A 141 2.29 2.89 -6.48
CA LEU A 141 2.18 1.43 -6.27
C LEU A 141 1.72 1.11 -4.85
N LEU A 142 2.29 1.77 -3.84
CA LEU A 142 1.90 1.59 -2.45
C LEU A 142 0.44 1.99 -2.23
N ALA A 143 0.00 3.13 -2.78
CA ALA A 143 -1.40 3.54 -2.69
C ALA A 143 -2.33 2.53 -3.37
N SER A 144 -1.95 1.96 -4.51
CA SER A 144 -2.71 0.91 -5.19
C SER A 144 -2.82 -0.36 -4.35
N GLN A 145 -1.72 -0.79 -3.73
CA GLN A 145 -1.70 -1.97 -2.85
C GLN A 145 -2.59 -1.78 -1.61
N VAL A 146 -2.53 -0.61 -0.98
CA VAL A 146 -3.43 -0.29 0.16
C VAL A 146 -4.89 -0.35 -0.27
N LYS A 147 -5.24 0.21 -1.43
CA LYS A 147 -6.61 0.14 -1.97
C LYS A 147 -7.06 -1.30 -2.21
N GLN A 148 -6.23 -2.13 -2.84
CA GLN A 148 -6.54 -3.53 -3.09
C GLN A 148 -6.79 -4.29 -1.78
N ASN A 149 -5.88 -4.18 -0.81
CA ASN A 149 -6.01 -4.85 0.48
C ASN A 149 -7.22 -4.35 1.28
N TYR A 150 -7.55 -3.06 1.18
CA TYR A 150 -8.76 -2.50 1.79
C TYR A 150 -10.03 -3.10 1.19
N TYR A 151 -10.10 -3.22 -0.14
CA TYR A 151 -11.25 -3.84 -0.81
C TYR A 151 -11.36 -5.33 -0.49
N ASP A 152 -10.24 -6.05 -0.44
CA ASP A 152 -10.20 -7.45 -0.05
C ASP A 152 -10.67 -7.64 1.40
N TYR A 153 -10.25 -6.77 2.32
CA TYR A 153 -10.73 -6.76 3.69
C TYR A 153 -12.25 -6.54 3.77
N LEU A 154 -12.78 -5.52 3.07
CA LEU A 154 -14.23 -5.28 3.05
C LEU A 154 -15.01 -6.47 2.47
N HIS A 155 -14.50 -7.06 1.39
CA HIS A 155 -15.10 -8.23 0.76
C HIS A 155 -15.11 -9.45 1.71
N MET A 156 -13.99 -9.72 2.39
CA MET A 156 -13.91 -10.82 3.36
C MET A 156 -14.77 -10.57 4.60
N LEU A 157 -14.84 -9.32 5.08
CA LEU A 157 -15.70 -8.92 6.18
C LEU A 157 -17.18 -9.17 5.85
N ASN A 158 -17.62 -8.79 4.66
CA ASN A 158 -18.99 -9.00 4.21
C ASN A 158 -19.28 -10.50 3.99
N THR A 159 -18.34 -11.23 3.38
CA THR A 159 -18.45 -12.69 3.23
C THR A 159 -18.61 -13.38 4.58
N MET A 160 -17.81 -13.01 5.58
CA MET A 160 -17.92 -13.55 6.94
C MET A 160 -19.28 -13.26 7.56
N LYS A 161 -19.82 -12.03 7.42
CA LYS A 161 -21.16 -11.68 7.91
C LYS A 161 -22.24 -12.55 7.27
N VAL A 162 -22.20 -12.74 5.96
CA VAL A 162 -23.17 -13.59 5.22
C VAL A 162 -23.08 -15.04 5.68
N LYS A 163 -21.88 -15.59 5.82
CA LYS A 163 -21.69 -16.99 6.27
C LYS A 163 -22.09 -17.18 7.73
N ALA A 164 -21.86 -16.18 8.59
CA ALA A 164 -22.33 -16.19 9.97
C ALA A 164 -23.85 -16.16 10.07
N GLN A 165 -24.53 -15.37 9.23
CA GLN A 165 -25.99 -15.36 9.15
C GLN A 165 -26.51 -16.72 8.66
N ALA A 166 -25.94 -17.27 7.58
CA ALA A 166 -26.33 -18.58 7.07
C ALA A 166 -26.16 -19.69 8.11
N TYR A 167 -25.10 -19.67 8.92
CA TYR A 167 -24.95 -20.60 10.04
C TYR A 167 -26.07 -20.44 11.07
N THR A 168 -26.39 -19.20 11.45
CA THR A 168 -27.45 -18.91 12.44
C THR A 168 -28.82 -19.39 11.96
N ASP A 169 -29.15 -19.16 10.69
CA ASP A 169 -30.41 -19.59 10.09
C ASP A 169 -30.49 -21.12 10.03
N ASN A 170 -29.42 -21.79 9.56
CA ASN A 170 -29.36 -23.25 9.50
C ASN A 170 -29.40 -23.90 10.89
N LYS A 171 -28.73 -23.30 11.87
CA LYS A 171 -28.75 -23.77 13.26
C LYS A 171 -30.16 -23.68 13.84
N THR A 172 -30.85 -22.56 13.62
CA THR A 172 -32.24 -22.38 14.05
C THR A 172 -33.17 -23.41 13.39
N ALA A 173 -33.02 -23.64 12.08
CA ALA A 173 -33.78 -24.66 11.36
C ALA A 173 -33.50 -26.08 11.86
N SER A 174 -32.22 -26.42 12.10
CA SER A 174 -31.81 -27.73 12.62
C SER A 174 -32.34 -27.97 14.03
N ASP A 175 -32.38 -26.96 14.89
CA ASP A 175 -32.90 -27.09 16.25
C ASP A 175 -34.43 -27.25 16.25
N GLY A 176 -35.12 -26.55 15.34
CA GLY A 176 -36.55 -26.76 15.11
C GLY A 176 -36.87 -28.17 14.60
N LEU A 177 -36.05 -28.71 13.68
CA LEU A 177 -36.22 -30.08 13.19
C LEU A 177 -35.87 -31.13 14.25
N GLN A 178 -34.89 -30.87 15.11
CA GLN A 178 -34.59 -31.74 16.25
C GLN A 178 -35.82 -31.88 17.16
N TYR A 179 -36.44 -30.75 17.53
CA TYR A 179 -37.63 -30.76 18.37
C TYR A 179 -38.81 -31.51 17.75
N LYS A 180 -39.03 -31.34 16.43
CA LYS A 180 -40.06 -32.08 15.70
C LYS A 180 -39.76 -33.58 15.60
N PHE A 181 -38.48 -33.94 15.44
CA PHE A 181 -38.05 -35.34 15.37
C PHE A 181 -38.27 -36.04 16.71
N GLU A 182 -37.94 -35.38 17.83
CA GLU A 182 -38.18 -35.87 19.18
C GLU A 182 -39.68 -36.13 19.46
N LYS A 183 -40.58 -35.45 18.75
CA LYS A 183 -42.03 -35.69 18.77
C LYS A 183 -42.54 -36.69 17.74
N GLY A 184 -41.67 -37.21 16.88
CA GLY A 184 -42.04 -38.09 15.77
C GLY A 184 -42.76 -37.39 14.61
N GLU A 185 -42.68 -36.06 14.50
CA GLU A 185 -43.35 -35.27 13.46
C GLU A 185 -42.56 -35.20 12.14
N VAL A 186 -41.27 -35.58 12.16
CA VAL A 186 -40.38 -35.61 10.98
C VAL A 186 -39.53 -36.88 10.97
N THR A 187 -38.95 -37.23 9.81
CA THR A 187 -38.13 -38.44 9.68
C THR A 187 -36.70 -38.24 10.17
N LEU A 188 -36.02 -39.35 10.51
CA LEU A 188 -34.60 -39.33 10.86
C LEU A 188 -33.72 -38.80 9.70
N ASP A 189 -34.10 -39.11 8.46
CA ASP A 189 -33.37 -38.67 7.27
C ASP A 189 -33.39 -37.14 7.11
N ASP A 190 -34.55 -36.51 7.34
CA ASP A 190 -34.69 -35.05 7.32
C ASP A 190 -33.86 -34.37 8.42
N TYR A 191 -33.83 -34.96 9.62
CA TYR A 191 -32.99 -34.49 10.72
C TYR A 191 -31.50 -34.57 10.39
N ILE A 192 -31.03 -35.71 9.85
CA ILE A 192 -29.62 -35.91 9.48
C ILE A 192 -29.21 -34.93 8.38
N LYS A 193 -30.06 -34.70 7.38
CA LYS A 193 -29.82 -33.70 6.32
C LYS A 193 -29.63 -32.30 6.90
N ALA A 194 -30.52 -31.88 7.82
CA ALA A 194 -30.41 -30.57 8.46
C ALA A 194 -29.14 -30.42 9.31
N LYS A 195 -28.75 -31.46 10.05
CA LYS A 195 -27.48 -31.47 10.79
C LYS A 195 -26.26 -31.39 9.88
N THR A 196 -26.29 -32.07 8.74
CA THR A 196 -25.22 -32.05 7.74
C THR A 196 -25.06 -30.63 7.16
N ILE A 197 -26.16 -29.98 6.77
CA ILE A 197 -26.16 -28.61 6.25
C ILE A 197 -25.63 -27.63 7.32
N THR A 198 -26.08 -27.76 8.57
CA THR A 198 -25.62 -26.90 9.67
C THR A 198 -24.11 -27.05 9.92
N SER A 199 -23.61 -28.29 9.88
CA SER A 199 -22.19 -28.57 10.06
C SER A 199 -21.35 -27.99 8.91
N TYR A 200 -21.84 -28.10 7.67
CA TYR A 200 -21.21 -27.46 6.52
C TYR A 200 -21.18 -25.93 6.63
N ALA A 201 -22.32 -25.32 7.00
CA ALA A 201 -22.41 -23.87 7.20
C ALA A 201 -21.46 -23.36 8.31
N GLN A 202 -21.27 -24.14 9.37
CA GLN A 202 -20.30 -23.84 10.43
C GLN A 202 -18.86 -23.85 9.90
N SER A 203 -18.48 -24.87 9.12
CA SER A 203 -17.14 -24.93 8.52
C SER A 203 -16.88 -23.75 7.57
N GLU A 204 -17.86 -23.39 6.76
CA GLU A 204 -17.80 -22.24 5.86
C GLU A 204 -17.66 -20.91 6.61
N LYS A 205 -18.38 -20.75 7.73
CA LYS A 205 -18.24 -19.59 8.62
C LYS A 205 -16.82 -19.49 9.17
N LEU A 206 -16.26 -20.58 9.71
CA LEU A 206 -14.91 -20.58 10.26
C LEU A 206 -13.86 -20.23 9.21
N LEU A 207 -13.99 -20.76 7.99
CA LEU A 207 -13.09 -20.42 6.89
C LEU A 207 -13.18 -18.92 6.53
N ALA A 208 -14.40 -18.37 6.48
CA ALA A 208 -14.62 -16.96 6.20
C ALA A 208 -14.03 -16.05 7.29
N GLU A 209 -14.15 -16.43 8.56
CA GLU A 209 -13.52 -15.72 9.69
C GLU A 209 -11.99 -15.68 9.55
N VAL A 210 -11.36 -16.83 9.26
CA VAL A 210 -9.90 -16.90 9.06
C VAL A 210 -9.46 -16.03 7.87
N ASN A 211 -10.20 -16.05 6.77
CA ASN A 211 -9.86 -15.25 5.59
C ASN A 211 -10.06 -13.74 5.85
N MET A 212 -11.06 -13.35 6.63
CA MET A 212 -11.25 -11.96 7.07
C MET A 212 -10.07 -11.50 7.94
N LEU A 213 -9.64 -12.33 8.90
CA LEU A 213 -8.49 -12.00 9.76
C LEU A 213 -7.20 -11.86 8.94
N LYS A 214 -6.94 -12.75 7.98
CA LYS A 214 -5.78 -12.63 7.07
C LYS A 214 -5.82 -11.35 6.25
N ALA A 215 -6.98 -11.00 5.70
CA ALA A 215 -7.14 -9.77 4.93
C ALA A 215 -6.93 -8.51 5.81
N LYS A 216 -7.40 -8.57 7.06
CA LYS A 216 -7.14 -7.53 8.06
C LYS A 216 -5.64 -7.39 8.33
N ASP A 217 -4.96 -8.48 8.67
CA ASP A 217 -3.53 -8.46 9.00
C ASP A 217 -2.67 -7.96 7.82
N ASN A 218 -3.03 -8.33 6.59
CA ASN A 218 -2.34 -7.85 5.39
C ASN A 218 -2.47 -6.32 5.22
N LEU A 219 -3.66 -5.77 5.49
CA LEU A 219 -3.86 -4.32 5.46
C LEU A 219 -3.09 -3.62 6.57
N GLU A 220 -3.14 -4.15 7.80
CA GLU A 220 -2.41 -3.62 8.96
C GLU A 220 -0.90 -3.62 8.74
N ALA A 221 -0.36 -4.68 8.13
CA ALA A 221 1.05 -4.78 7.79
C ALA A 221 1.52 -3.69 6.80
N LEU A 222 0.64 -3.26 5.89
CA LEU A 222 0.94 -2.17 4.95
C LEU A 222 0.88 -0.78 5.61
N ILE A 223 -0.13 -0.54 6.46
CA ILE A 223 -0.31 0.76 7.12
C ILE A 223 0.59 0.94 8.35
N GLY A 224 1.08 -0.15 8.94
CA GLY A 224 1.96 -0.16 10.11
C GLY A 224 1.27 0.10 11.45
N GLN A 225 -0.06 0.05 11.50
CA GLN A 225 -0.89 0.25 12.69
C GLN A 225 -2.09 -0.69 12.66
N LYS A 226 -2.72 -0.91 13.82
CA LYS A 226 -3.95 -1.72 13.90
C LYS A 226 -5.14 -0.92 13.39
N LEU A 227 -6.09 -1.57 12.71
CA LEU A 227 -7.31 -0.91 12.23
C LEU A 227 -8.19 -0.39 13.37
N GLU A 228 -8.03 -0.92 14.58
CA GLU A 228 -8.71 -0.42 15.78
C GLU A 228 -8.27 0.99 16.17
N ASP A 229 -7.00 1.34 15.94
CA ASP A 229 -6.39 2.59 16.41
C ASP A 229 -6.60 3.76 15.42
N VAL A 230 -7.06 3.46 14.20
CA VAL A 230 -7.20 4.40 13.08
C VAL A 230 -8.66 4.81 12.82
N LYS A 231 -9.61 4.14 13.49
CA LYS A 231 -11.07 4.39 13.33
C LYS A 231 -11.54 5.71 13.94
#